data_AF-A0A965TCW1-F1
#
_entry.id   AF-A0A965TCW1-F1
#
_cell.length_a   1.000
_cell.length_b   1.000
_cell.length_c   1.000
_cell.angle_alpha   90.00
_cell.angle_beta   90.00
_cell.angle_gamma   90.00
#
_symmetry.space_group_name_H-M   'P 1'
#
loop_
_entity.id
_entity.type
_entity.pdbx_description
1 polymer ?
#
loop_
_entity_poly.entity_id
_entity_poly.type
_entity_poly.pdbx_seq_one_letter_code
_entity_poly.pdbx_strand_id
1 'polypeptide(L)'
;YIEDDKIRFDIDKIPANARIRTRSEGDYFTKFGGGTKTLGDYLTDKKVPKRLRDSLILIASGKEVLAITGMEISANIAVDNNTKEIFTILEERN
;
A
#
# COMPACT_ATOMS: atom_id res chain seq x y z
N TYR A 1 6.94 -7.85 20.48
CA TYR A 1 6.29 -6.61 20.01
C TYR A 1 6.57 -6.50 18.54
N ILE A 2 5.65 -7.01 17.71
CA ILE A 2 5.81 -7.04 16.27
C ILE A 2 5.23 -5.73 15.74
N GLU A 3 6.03 -4.96 14.99
CA GLU A 3 5.63 -3.69 14.36
C GLU A 3 4.76 -3.91 13.08
N ASP A 4 3.90 -4.92 13.05
CA ASP A 4 3.23 -5.37 11.80
C ASP A 4 2.09 -4.44 11.33
N ASP A 5 1.62 -3.52 12.17
CA ASP A 5 0.49 -2.63 11.84
C ASP A 5 0.94 -1.23 11.37
N LYS A 6 2.24 -1.04 11.11
CA LYS A 6 2.81 0.27 10.74
C LYS A 6 3.42 0.23 9.35
N ILE A 7 2.98 1.15 8.49
CA ILE A 7 3.66 1.42 7.23
C ILE A 7 4.29 2.81 7.26
N ARG A 8 5.54 2.91 6.77
CA ARG A 8 6.29 4.17 6.69
C ARG A 8 6.61 4.46 5.23
N PHE A 9 6.37 5.67 4.77
CA PHE A 9 6.60 6.06 3.38
C PHE A 9 7.05 7.52 3.28
N ASP A 10 7.65 7.84 2.14
CA ASP A 10 8.01 9.21 1.77
C ASP A 10 6.75 9.94 1.29
N ILE A 11 6.34 10.96 2.02
CA ILE A 11 5.13 11.73 1.71
C ILE A 11 5.28 12.55 0.43
N ASP A 12 6.49 13.01 0.12
CA ASP A 12 6.76 13.83 -1.07
C ASP A 12 6.57 13.02 -2.36
N LYS A 13 6.59 11.69 -2.27
CA LYS A 13 6.35 10.76 -3.38
C LYS A 13 4.87 10.43 -3.59
N ILE A 14 3.96 10.89 -2.72
CA ILE A 14 2.53 10.68 -2.87
C ILE A 14 1.95 11.68 -3.88
N PRO A 15 1.34 11.22 -4.99
CA PRO A 15 0.67 12.11 -5.93
C PRO A 15 -0.49 12.88 -5.28
N ALA A 16 -0.67 14.15 -5.63
CA ALA A 16 -1.72 15.01 -5.05
C ALA A 16 -3.15 14.48 -5.29
N ASN A 17 -3.36 13.65 -6.31
CA ASN A 17 -4.64 13.02 -6.61
C ASN A 17 -4.83 11.66 -5.90
N ALA A 18 -3.88 11.23 -5.07
CA ALA A 18 -4.01 10.00 -4.30
C ALA A 18 -5.16 10.09 -3.31
N ARG A 19 -5.84 8.96 -3.08
CA ARG A 19 -6.97 8.84 -2.17
C ARG A 19 -6.80 7.63 -1.27
N ILE A 20 -7.27 7.78 -0.04
CA ILE A 20 -7.50 6.65 0.85
C ILE A 20 -8.85 6.04 0.45
N ARG A 21 -8.85 4.76 0.06
CA ARG A 21 -10.05 4.03 -0.39
C ARG A 21 -9.89 2.53 -0.22
N THR A 22 -10.98 1.79 -0.41
CA THR A 22 -10.91 0.34 -0.57
C THR A 22 -10.54 -0.06 -2.00
N ARG A 23 -10.27 -1.35 -2.20
CA ARG A 23 -9.95 -1.96 -3.48
C ARG A 23 -11.02 -1.67 -4.55
N SER A 24 -10.56 -1.44 -5.77
CA SER A 24 -11.39 -1.32 -6.97
C SER A 24 -10.90 -2.26 -8.08
N GLU A 25 -11.78 -2.64 -9.00
CA GLU A 25 -11.41 -3.53 -10.10
C GLU A 25 -10.34 -2.89 -10.99
N GLY A 26 -9.37 -3.70 -11.45
CA GLY A 26 -8.24 -3.22 -12.25
C GLY A 26 -7.11 -2.55 -11.45
N ASP A 27 -7.21 -2.50 -10.12
CA ASP A 27 -6.10 -2.02 -9.27
C ASP A 27 -4.83 -2.85 -9.51
N TYR A 28 -3.67 -2.18 -9.52
CA TYR A 28 -2.36 -2.82 -9.61
C TYR A 28 -1.42 -2.31 -8.54
N PHE A 29 -0.40 -3.11 -8.21
CA PHE A 29 0.55 -2.81 -7.16
C PHE A 29 1.98 -3.15 -7.62
N THR A 30 2.90 -2.21 -7.39
CA THR A 30 4.34 -2.39 -7.62
C THR A 30 5.01 -2.61 -6.28
N LYS A 31 5.33 -3.87 -5.97
CA LYS A 31 5.89 -4.28 -4.67
C LYS A 31 7.35 -3.83 -4.51
N PHE A 32 7.86 -3.94 -3.28
CA PHE A 32 9.29 -3.77 -3.04
C PHE A 32 10.12 -4.81 -3.82
N GLY A 33 11.26 -4.37 -4.36
CA GLY A 33 12.10 -5.18 -5.26
C GLY A 33 11.65 -5.17 -6.73
N GLY A 34 10.58 -4.41 -7.05
CA GLY A 34 10.08 -4.23 -8.40
C GLY A 34 9.09 -5.32 -8.85
N GLY A 35 8.55 -5.12 -10.05
CA GLY A 35 7.51 -5.95 -10.63
C GLY A 35 6.12 -5.46 -10.26
N THR A 36 5.34 -5.15 -11.29
CA THR A 36 3.95 -4.73 -11.19
C THR A 36 3.04 -5.91 -11.49
N LYS A 37 1.98 -6.06 -10.70
CA LYS A 37 0.92 -7.06 -10.94
C LYS A 37 -0.42 -6.50 -10.54
N THR A 38 -1.49 -7.17 -10.94
CA THR A 38 -2.82 -6.83 -10.43
C THR A 38 -2.83 -6.98 -8.90
N LEU A 39 -3.58 -6.12 -8.22
CA LEU A 39 -3.72 -6.22 -6.77
C LEU A 39 -4.34 -7.57 -6.39
N GLY A 40 -5.24 -8.10 -7.22
CA GLY A 40 -5.85 -9.42 -7.01
C GLY A 40 -4.81 -10.56 -6.97
N ASP A 41 -3.86 -10.55 -7.91
CA ASP A 41 -2.78 -11.55 -7.94
C ASP A 41 -1.83 -11.38 -6.75
N TYR A 42 -1.44 -10.14 -6.44
CA TYR A 42 -0.61 -9.84 -5.28
C TYR A 42 -1.24 -10.36 -3.97
N LEU A 43 -2.53 -10.08 -3.74
CA LEU A 43 -3.24 -10.54 -2.55
C LEU A 43 -3.43 -12.06 -2.54
N THR A 44 -3.48 -12.70 -3.70
CA THR A 44 -3.50 -14.16 -3.82
C THR A 44 -2.16 -14.77 -3.41
N ASP A 45 -1.05 -14.24 -3.91
CA ASP A 45 0.30 -14.67 -3.54
C ASP A 45 0.55 -14.53 -2.04
N LYS A 46 0.10 -13.41 -1.45
CA LYS A 46 0.17 -13.14 0.00
C LYS A 46 -0.87 -13.94 0.80
N LYS A 47 -1.66 -14.80 0.15
CA LYS A 47 -2.68 -15.67 0.76
C LYS A 47 -3.73 -14.90 1.58
N VAL A 48 -4.06 -13.67 1.17
CA VAL A 48 -5.09 -12.87 1.84
C VAL A 48 -6.47 -13.49 1.57
N PRO A 49 -7.25 -13.82 2.61
CA PRO A 49 -8.59 -14.38 2.44
C PRO A 49 -9.50 -13.44 1.64
N LYS A 50 -10.27 -13.97 0.67
CA LYS A 50 -11.14 -13.18 -0.21
C LYS A 50 -12.08 -12.23 0.57
N ARG A 51 -12.63 -12.71 1.69
CA ARG A 51 -13.53 -11.93 2.57
C ARG A 51 -12.89 -10.67 3.16
N LEU A 52 -11.56 -10.61 3.26
CA LEU A 52 -10.83 -9.47 3.80
C LEU A 52 -10.31 -8.53 2.71
N ARG A 53 -10.26 -8.97 1.44
CA ARG A 53 -9.62 -8.19 0.36
C ARG A 53 -10.36 -6.89 0.06
N ASP A 54 -11.68 -6.92 0.15
CA ASP A 54 -12.51 -5.75 -0.16
C ASP A 54 -12.58 -4.74 1.00
N SER A 55 -12.19 -5.16 2.21
CA SER A 55 -12.08 -4.30 3.39
C SER A 55 -10.67 -3.72 3.58
N LEU A 56 -9.70 -4.06 2.73
CA LEU A 56 -8.36 -3.49 2.82
C LEU A 56 -8.42 -1.99 2.53
N ILE A 57 -7.80 -1.20 3.42
CA ILE A 57 -7.61 0.22 3.20
C ILE A 57 -6.33 0.42 2.38
N LEU A 58 -6.45 1.23 1.34
CA LEU A 58 -5.40 1.48 0.37
C LEU A 58 -5.13 2.98 0.26
N ILE A 59 -3.88 3.35 0.03
CA ILE A 59 -3.55 4.63 -0.60
C ILE A 59 -3.39 4.36 -2.08
N ALA A 60 -4.16 5.05 -2.93
CA ALA A 60 -4.14 4.80 -4.37
C ALA A 60 -4.29 6.08 -5.20
N SER A 61 -3.54 6.18 -6.30
CA SER A 61 -3.70 7.21 -7.33
C SER A 61 -4.31 6.58 -8.58
N GLY A 62 -5.58 6.88 -8.86
CA GLY A 62 -6.32 6.17 -9.91
C GLY A 62 -6.40 4.67 -9.62
N LYS A 63 -5.79 3.84 -10.48
CA LYS A 63 -5.69 2.38 -10.34
C LYS A 63 -4.36 1.90 -9.75
N GLU A 64 -3.39 2.79 -9.61
CA GLU A 64 -2.14 2.47 -8.93
C GLU A 64 -2.35 2.46 -7.42
N VAL A 65 -2.05 1.33 -6.79
CA VAL A 65 -2.00 1.21 -5.34
C VAL A 65 -0.59 1.54 -4.89
N LEU A 66 -0.49 2.54 -4.02
CA LEU A 66 0.76 3.04 -3.45
C LEU A 66 1.02 2.42 -2.07
N ALA A 67 -0.01 2.07 -1.33
CA ALA A 67 0.11 1.33 -0.08
C ALA A 67 -1.12 0.47 0.20
N ILE A 68 -0.89 -0.67 0.85
CA ILE A 68 -1.91 -1.55 1.43
C ILE A 68 -1.67 -1.49 2.95
N THR A 69 -2.59 -0.90 3.70
CA THR A 69 -2.40 -0.70 5.15
C THR A 69 -2.23 -2.04 5.86
N GLY A 70 -1.37 -2.06 6.89
CA GLY A 70 -1.03 -3.29 7.63
C GLY A 70 -0.36 -4.37 6.79
N MET A 71 0.15 -4.05 5.59
CA MET A 71 0.77 -5.04 4.71
C MET A 71 2.06 -4.56 4.04
N GLU A 72 1.99 -3.64 3.07
CA GLU A 72 3.14 -3.28 2.26
C GLU A 72 2.92 -1.93 1.58
N ILE A 73 3.98 -1.14 1.45
CA ILE A 73 4.01 0.05 0.57
C ILE A 73 4.61 -0.31 -0.78
N SER A 74 4.26 0.47 -1.79
CA SER A 74 4.87 0.36 -3.11
C SER A 74 6.31 0.85 -3.06
N ALA A 75 7.18 0.24 -3.88
CA ALA A 75 8.53 0.74 -4.11
C ALA A 75 8.55 2.21 -4.58
N ASN A 76 7.47 2.67 -5.23
CA ASN A 76 7.35 4.03 -5.76
C ASN A 76 7.28 5.11 -4.67
N ILE A 77 6.91 4.75 -3.44
CA ILE A 77 6.80 5.67 -2.30
C ILE A 77 7.75 5.30 -1.15
N ALA A 78 8.71 4.42 -1.43
CA ALA A 78 9.69 3.98 -0.45
C ALA A 78 10.56 5.13 0.04
N VAL A 79 10.91 5.09 1.32
CA VAL A 79 11.92 5.98 1.90
C VAL A 79 13.27 5.68 1.28
N ASP A 80 14.00 6.72 0.87
CA ASP A 80 15.38 6.62 0.42
C ASP A 80 16.25 7.75 0.99
N ASN A 81 17.52 7.82 0.54
CA ASN A 81 18.49 8.79 1.04
C ASN A 81 18.12 10.27 0.76
N ASN A 82 17.15 10.53 -0.11
CA ASN A 82 16.66 11.86 -0.44
C ASN A 82 15.35 12.20 0.28
N THR A 83 14.75 11.27 1.01
CA THR A 83 13.50 11.51 1.74
C THR A 83 13.71 12.57 2.81
N LYS A 84 12.88 13.62 2.75
CA LYS A 84 12.92 14.73 3.72
C LYS A 84 11.99 14.49 4.90
N GLU A 85 10.80 13.98 4.60
CA GLU A 85 9.76 13.74 5.59
C GLU A 85 9.22 12.32 5.46
N ILE A 86 9.18 11.61 6.59
CA ILE A 86 8.66 10.25 6.67
C ILE A 86 7.31 10.30 7.38
N PHE A 87 6.27 9.82 6.71
CA PHE A 87 4.95 9.67 7.30
C PHE A 87 4.74 8.22 7.71
N THR A 88 4.00 8.02 8.80
CA THR A 88 3.65 6.69 9.32
C THR A 88 2.13 6.56 9.40
N ILE A 89 1.58 5.47 8.86
CA ILE A 89 0.19 5.07 9.11
C ILE A 89 0.19 3.92 10.09
N LEU A 90 -0.69 4.03 11.09
CA LEU A 90 -0.98 3.02 12.10
C LEU A 90 -2.36 2.46 11.81
N GLU A 91 -2.47 1.15 11.63
CA GLU A 91 -3.77 0.48 11.56
C GLU A 91 -4.14 -0.09 12.93
N GLU A 92 -5.18 0.45 13.55
CA GLU A 92 -5.74 -0.09 14.80
C GLU A 92 -6.99 -0.91 14.48
N ARG A 93 -6.94 -2.21 14.79
CA ARG A 93 -8.10 -3.09 14.67
C ARG A 93 -8.74 -3.26 16.05
N ASN A 94 -10.00 -2.81 16.17
CA ASN A 94 -10.85 -3.08 17.33
C ASN A 94 -11.47 -4.48 17.25
#